data_AF-A0A1F2QTL8-F1
#
_entry.id   AF-A0A1F2QTL8-F1
#
_cell.length_a   1.000
_cell.length_b   1.000
_cell.length_c   1.000
_cell.angle_alpha   90.00
_cell.angle_beta   90.00
_cell.angle_gamma   90.00
#
_symmetry.space_group_name_H-M   'P 1'
#
loop_
_entity.id
_entity.type
_entity.pdbx_description
1 polymer ?
#
loop_
_entity_poly.entity_id
_entity_poly.type
_entity_poly.pdbx_seq_one_letter_code
_entity_poly.pdbx_strand_id
1 'polypeptide(L)'
;MLAILEDGIRSYLSPVSRIRTEAEYWVNSIRHRSPFAFNVVCETLGLEPDAVRAALQRMRERKVSPRRALGRNRPNVRRTGRLMSRKGV
;
A
#
# COMPACT_ATOMS: atom_id res chain seq x y z
N MET A 1 -11.41 -5.53 1.57
CA MET A 1 -10.16 -5.55 2.36
C MET A 1 -8.90 -5.25 1.55
N LEU A 2 -8.77 -5.71 0.30
CA LEU A 2 -7.57 -5.49 -0.51
C LEU A 2 -7.16 -4.01 -0.65
N ALA A 3 -8.11 -3.11 -0.90
CA ALA A 3 -7.80 -1.67 -1.02
C ALA A 3 -7.17 -1.08 0.25
N ILE A 4 -7.56 -1.57 1.43
CA ILE A 4 -7.03 -1.12 2.73
C ILE A 4 -5.62 -1.65 2.90
N LEU A 5 -5.39 -2.92 2.56
CA LEU A 5 -4.05 -3.49 2.59
C LEU A 5 -3.12 -2.76 1.60
N GLU A 6 -3.59 -2.49 0.39
CA GLU A 6 -2.82 -1.72 -0.60
C GLU A 6 -2.47 -0.32 -0.09
N ASP A 7 -3.42 0.40 0.50
CA ASP A 7 -3.17 1.72 1.05
C ASP A 7 -2.21 1.67 2.25
N GLY A 8 -2.37 0.68 3.13
CA GLY A 8 -1.47 0.43 4.25
C GLY A 8 -0.04 0.15 3.79
N ILE A 9 0.15 -0.64 2.74
CA ILE A 9 1.47 -0.91 2.13
C ILE A 9 2.07 0.37 1.54
N ARG A 10 1.28 1.19 0.84
CA ARG A 10 1.76 2.48 0.28
C ARG A 10 2.21 3.42 1.40
N SER A 11 1.44 3.47 2.48
CA SER A 11 1.73 4.30 3.65
C SER A 11 2.95 3.80 4.42
N TYR A 12 3.08 2.48 4.60
CA TYR A 12 4.21 1.84 5.26
C TYR A 12 5.54 2.04 4.49
N LEU A 13 5.49 2.02 3.16
CA LEU A 13 6.65 2.27 2.31
C LEU A 13 6.84 3.77 1.96
N SER A 14 6.06 4.66 2.57
CA SER A 14 6.10 6.09 2.28
C SER A 14 7.44 6.71 2.69
N PRO A 15 8.01 7.63 1.87
CA PRO A 15 9.16 8.42 2.29
C PRO A 15 8.80 9.41 3.42
N VAL A 16 7.53 9.78 3.54
CA VAL A 16 7.04 10.75 4.54
C VAL A 16 6.98 10.08 5.92
N SER A 17 7.83 10.53 6.85
CA SER A 17 8.00 9.90 8.18
C SER A 17 6.69 9.74 8.93
N ARG A 18 5.88 10.80 9.03
CA ARG A 18 4.59 10.78 9.75
C ARG A 18 3.64 9.70 9.23
N ILE A 19 3.47 9.61 7.91
CA ILE A 19 2.60 8.62 7.27
C ILE A 19 3.12 7.21 7.55
N ARG A 20 4.43 7.03 7.46
CA ARG A 20 5.09 5.75 7.71
C ARG A 20 4.94 5.31 9.17
N THR A 21 5.15 6.19 10.15
CA THR A 21 4.99 5.85 11.58
C THR A 21 3.58 5.39 11.91
N GLU A 22 2.55 6.06 11.39
CA GLU A 22 1.15 5.65 11.57
C GLU A 22 0.90 4.25 10.97
N ALA A 23 1.41 4.01 9.75
CA ALA A 23 1.29 2.71 9.10
C ALA A 23 2.08 1.61 9.83
N GLU A 24 3.25 1.92 10.39
CA GLU A 24 4.02 1.00 11.23
C GLU A 24 3.25 0.62 12.50
N TYR A 25 2.61 1.59 13.15
CA TYR A 25 1.75 1.34 14.30
C TYR A 25 0.56 0.46 13.93
N TRP A 26 -0.10 0.75 12.79
CA TRP A 26 -1.22 -0.05 12.30
C TRP A 26 -0.80 -1.50 12.01
N VAL A 27 0.31 -1.69 11.29
CA VAL A 27 0.89 -3.01 11.04
C VAL A 27 1.15 -3.68 12.38
N ASN A 28 1.95 -3.09 13.27
CA ASN A 28 2.40 -3.68 14.56
C ASN A 28 1.31 -3.81 15.64
N SER A 29 0.08 -3.37 15.39
CA SER A 29 -1.01 -3.50 16.34
C SER A 29 -1.47 -4.95 16.48
N ILE A 30 -1.55 -5.43 17.73
CA ILE A 30 -2.07 -6.75 18.11
C ILE A 30 -3.62 -6.70 18.27
N ARG A 31 -4.23 -5.52 18.17
CA ARG A 31 -5.65 -5.33 18.48
C ARG A 31 -6.54 -5.82 17.33
N HIS A 32 -7.46 -6.75 17.62
CA HIS A 32 -8.52 -7.21 16.70
C HIS A 32 -9.84 -6.42 16.83
N ARG A 33 -9.84 -5.30 17.57
CA ARG A 33 -11.09 -4.59 17.94
C ARG A 33 -11.77 -3.83 16.80
N SER A 34 -11.15 -3.74 15.62
CA SER A 34 -11.68 -3.01 14.46
C SER A 34 -11.70 -3.90 13.23
N PRO A 35 -12.72 -3.83 12.36
CA PRO A 35 -12.74 -4.54 11.08
C PRO A 35 -11.59 -4.13 10.15
N PHE A 36 -10.95 -2.99 10.43
CA PHE A 36 -9.80 -2.49 9.68
C PHE A 36 -8.47 -2.69 10.42
N ALA A 37 -8.44 -3.49 11.48
CA ALA A 37 -7.19 -3.91 12.09
C ALA A 37 -6.36 -4.73 11.10
N PHE A 38 -5.03 -4.59 11.15
CA PHE A 38 -4.12 -5.28 10.23
C PHE A 38 -4.34 -6.80 10.20
N ASN A 39 -4.46 -7.44 11.37
CA ASN A 39 -4.70 -8.87 11.47
C ASN A 39 -6.04 -9.27 10.81
N VAL A 40 -7.13 -8.53 11.09
CA VAL A 40 -8.46 -8.78 10.49
C VAL A 40 -8.41 -8.62 8.97
N VAL A 41 -7.70 -7.60 8.47
CA VAL A 41 -7.52 -7.39 7.03
C VAL A 41 -6.76 -8.55 6.38
N CYS A 42 -5.69 -9.04 7.00
CA CYS A 42 -4.91 -10.19 6.51
C CYS A 42 -5.75 -11.47 6.52
N GLU A 43 -6.38 -11.79 7.65
CA GLU A 43 -7.23 -12.96 7.82
C GLU A 43 -8.38 -12.99 6.80
N THR A 44 -9.06 -11.86 6.59
CA THR A 44 -10.16 -11.74 5.61
C THR A 44 -9.69 -11.97 4.18
N LEU A 45 -8.41 -11.69 3.89
CA LEU A 45 -7.80 -11.94 2.58
C LEU A 45 -7.16 -13.33 2.48
N GLY A 46 -7.24 -14.17 3.51
CA GLY A 46 -6.60 -15.48 3.56
C GLY A 46 -5.08 -15.41 3.68
N LEU A 47 -4.55 -14.32 4.24
CA LEU A 47 -3.12 -14.09 4.44
C LEU A 47 -2.76 -14.32 5.92
N GLU A 48 -1.63 -14.96 6.15
CA GLU A 48 -1.05 -15.10 7.48
C GLU A 48 -0.39 -13.75 7.88
N PRO A 49 -0.83 -13.09 8.98
CA PRO A 49 -0.39 -11.73 9.33
C PRO A 49 1.13 -11.60 9.50
N ASP A 50 1.81 -12.56 10.12
CA ASP A 50 3.24 -12.45 10.45
C ASP A 50 4.14 -12.59 9.21
N ALA A 51 3.73 -13.40 8.24
CA ALA A 51 4.35 -13.54 6.93
C ALA A 51 4.21 -12.24 6.15
N VAL A 52 3.05 -11.57 6.24
CA VAL A 52 2.86 -10.24 5.64
C VAL A 52 3.79 -9.23 6.32
N ARG A 53 3.88 -9.19 7.65
CA ARG A 53 4.84 -8.32 8.38
C ARG A 53 6.28 -8.55 7.91
N ALA A 54 6.70 -9.81 7.84
CA ALA A 54 8.04 -10.18 7.39
C ALA A 54 8.28 -9.80 5.92
N ALA A 55 7.28 -9.86 5.06
CA ALA A 55 7.37 -9.38 3.69
C ALA A 55 7.52 -7.84 3.64
N LEU A 56 6.72 -7.10 4.40
CA LEU A 56 6.79 -5.63 4.46
C LEU A 56 8.15 -5.14 4.96
N GLN A 57 8.68 -5.78 6.01
CA GLN A 57 10.00 -5.47 6.54
C GLN A 57 11.10 -5.67 5.48
N ARG A 58 11.09 -6.82 4.77
CA ARG A 58 12.04 -7.09 3.67
C ARG A 58 11.93 -6.07 2.53
N MET A 59 10.72 -5.63 2.20
CA MET A 59 10.51 -4.60 1.18
C MET A 59 11.08 -3.24 1.61
N ARG A 60 10.96 -2.91 2.90
CA ARG A 60 11.51 -1.68 3.49
C ARG A 60 13.04 -1.68 3.46
N GLU A 61 13.66 -2.77 3.87
CA GLU A 61 15.12 -2.97 3.84
C GLU A 61 15.69 -2.83 2.42
N ARG A 62 14.96 -3.37 1.43
CA ARG A 62 15.30 -3.26 0.01
C ARG A 62 14.98 -1.89 -0.61
N LYS A 63 14.49 -0.93 0.18
CA LYS A 63 14.05 0.41 -0.26
C LYS A 63 13.11 0.35 -1.48
N VAL A 64 12.20 -0.63 -1.49
CA VAL A 64 11.24 -0.79 -2.59
C VAL A 64 10.30 0.41 -2.60
N SER A 65 10.22 1.09 -3.75
CA SER A 65 9.29 2.21 -3.88
C SER A 65 7.83 1.72 -3.83
N PRO A 66 6.90 2.49 -3.23
CA PRO A 66 5.48 2.14 -3.20
C PRO A 66 4.88 1.81 -4.58
N ARG A 67 5.38 2.48 -5.62
CA ARG A 67 4.97 2.27 -7.03
C ARG A 67 5.42 0.93 -7.60
N ARG A 68 6.52 0.37 -7.09
CA ARG A 68 7.04 -0.95 -7.48
C ARG A 68 6.45 -2.05 -6.62
N ALA A 69 6.17 -1.76 -5.35
CA ALA A 69 5.49 -2.65 -4.42
C ALA A 69 4.07 -3.00 -4.86
N LEU A 70 3.34 -2.00 -5.35
CA LEU A 70 1.99 -2.15 -5.86
C LEU A 70 1.93 -1.54 -7.25
N GLY A 71 1.76 -2.39 -8.26
CA GLY A 71 1.47 -1.94 -9.62
C GLY A 71 0.25 -1.01 -9.62
N ARG A 72 0.17 -0.10 -10.60
CA ARG A 72 -1.02 0.76 -10.73
C ARG A 72 -2.22 -0.10 -11.09
N ASN A 73 -3.04 -0.48 -10.11
CA ASN A 73 -4.32 -1.12 -10.34
C ASN A 73 -5.37 -0.06 -10.75
N ARG A 74 -5.16 0.56 -11.91
CA ARG A 74 -6.14 1.42 -12.58
C ARG A 74 -6.45 0.81 -13.95
N PRO A 75 -7.29 -0.22 -14.03
CA PRO A 75 -7.63 -0.83 -15.32
C PRO A 75 -8.20 0.19 -16.32
N ASN A 76 -8.88 1.24 -15.83
CA ASN A 76 -9.52 2.27 -16.67
C ASN A 76 -8.64 3.49 -17.01
N VAL A 77 -7.37 3.54 -16.59
CA VAL A 77 -6.45 4.63 -16.97
C VAL A 77 -5.37 4.07 -17.90
N ARG A 78 -5.80 3.55 -19.05
CA ARG A 78 -4.89 3.39 -20.19
C ARG A 78 -4.51 4.79 -20.67
N ARG A 79 -3.22 5.11 -20.64
CA ARG A 79 -2.67 6.33 -21.25
C ARG A 79 -2.75 6.22 -22.78
N THR A 80 -3.95 6.24 -23.34
CA THR A 80 -4.21 6.41 -24.78
C THR A 80 -5.03 7.68 -24.94
N GLY A 81 -4.39 8.79 -24.61
CA GLY A 81 -4.89 10.12 -24.88
C GLY A 81 -3.68 11.01 -25.01
N ARG A 82 -3.10 11.09 -26.21
CA ARG A 82 -2.19 12.19 -26.54
C ARG A 82 -3.02 13.46 -26.38
N LEU A 83 -2.80 14.18 -25.28
CA LEU A 83 -3.18 15.59 -25.23
C LEU A 83 -2.30 16.28 -26.27
N MET A 84 -2.82 16.44 -27.50
CA MET A 84 -2.23 17.34 -28.47
C MET A 84 -2.35 18.74 -27.89
N SER A 85 -1.22 19.30 -27.45
CA SER A 85 -1.13 20.73 -27.18
C SER A 85 -1.45 21.45 -28.49
N ARG A 86 -2.63 22.06 -28.59
CA ARG A 86 -2.90 23.07 -29.62
C ARG A 86 -1.96 24.23 -29.35
N LYS A 87 -0.97 24.41 -30.22
CA LYS A 87 -0.18 25.64 -30.32
C LYS A 87 -1.11 26.67 -30.99
N GLY A 88 -1.69 27.56 -30.19
CA GLY A 88 -2.38 28.74 -30.70
C GLY A 88 -1.33 29.73 -31.23
N VAL A 89 -1.51 30.14 -32.48
CA VAL A 89 -0.83 31.25 -33.16
C VAL A 89 -1.41 32.57 -32.66
#